data_AF-A0A645HMZ2-F1
#
_entry.id   AF-A0A645HMZ2-F1
#
_cell.length_a   1.000
_cell.length_b   1.000
_cell.length_c   1.000
_cell.angle_alpha   90.00
_cell.angle_beta   90.00
_cell.angle_gamma   90.00
#
_symmetry.space_group_name_H-M   'P 1'
#
loop_
_entity.id
_entity.type
_entity.pdbx_description
1 polymer ?
#
loop_
_entity_poly.entity_id
_entity_poly.type
_entity_poly.pdbx_seq_one_letter_code
_entity_poly.pdbx_strand_id
1 'polypeptide(L)'
;MSARLGDDISNKKTNGVGKDDATACKWAALSALIAFQDSAKQKGANAVVDLHSFYKRNAVKDPANFECHAGNIMAGVALKGTYAKTK
;
A
#
# COMPACT_ATOMS: atom_id res chain seq x y z
N MET A 1 4.03 -22.28 -10.83
CA MET A 1 4.91 -21.14 -11.17
C MET A 1 4.13 -19.88 -10.87
N SER A 2 4.52 -19.16 -9.82
CA SER A 2 3.92 -17.86 -9.52
C SER A 2 4.42 -16.85 -10.55
N ALA A 3 3.55 -16.41 -11.47
CA ALA A 3 3.93 -15.42 -12.47
C ALA A 3 3.86 -14.03 -11.82
N ARG A 4 4.96 -13.29 -11.83
CA ARG A 4 4.96 -11.87 -11.44
C ARG A 4 4.48 -11.04 -12.62
N LEU A 5 3.40 -10.29 -12.41
CA LEU A 5 2.68 -9.51 -13.43
C LEU A 5 3.10 -8.02 -13.42
N GLY A 6 4.11 -7.68 -12.62
CA GLY A 6 4.66 -6.33 -12.47
C GLY A 6 4.51 -5.78 -11.04
N ASP A 7 5.29 -4.75 -10.72
CA ASP A 7 5.20 -4.00 -9.48
C ASP A 7 4.50 -2.65 -9.67
N ASP A 8 3.88 -2.17 -8.60
CA ASP A 8 3.16 -0.90 -8.56
C ASP A 8 3.34 -0.23 -7.20
N ILE A 9 3.15 1.08 -7.18
CA ILE A 9 3.36 1.92 -6.00
C ILE A 9 2.07 2.68 -5.73
N SER A 10 1.46 2.38 -4.59
CA SER A 10 0.25 3.04 -4.12
C SER A 10 0.62 4.12 -3.11
N ASN A 11 0.32 5.38 -3.44
CA ASN A 11 0.48 6.53 -2.55
C ASN A 11 -0.91 7.08 -2.20
N LYS A 12 -1.51 6.52 -1.16
CA LYS A 12 -2.87 6.92 -0.74
C LYS A 12 -2.78 7.84 0.46
N LYS A 13 -3.62 8.87 0.42
CA LYS A 13 -3.79 9.85 1.49
C LYS A 13 -5.25 9.84 1.92
N THR A 14 -5.48 10.01 3.22
CA THR A 14 -6.80 10.15 3.81
C THR A 14 -6.84 11.39 4.69
N ASN A 15 -8.05 11.87 5.00
CA ASN A 15 -8.19 12.96 5.97
C ASN A 15 -7.85 12.44 7.38
N GLY A 16 -7.01 13.19 8.08
CA GLY A 16 -6.71 12.97 9.50
C GLY A 16 -7.56 13.85 10.41
N VAL A 17 -8.28 14.84 9.85
CA VAL A 17 -9.04 15.82 10.62
C VAL A 17 -10.09 15.14 11.50
N GLY A 18 -9.95 15.29 12.82
CA GLY A 18 -10.85 14.71 13.82
C GLY A 18 -10.67 13.20 14.05
N LYS A 19 -9.58 12.61 13.57
CA LYS A 19 -9.22 11.20 13.78
C LYS A 19 -7.87 11.09 14.47
N ASP A 20 -7.70 10.03 15.25
CA ASP A 20 -6.40 9.65 15.80
C ASP A 20 -5.43 9.25 14.67
N ASP A 21 -4.15 9.55 14.83
CA ASP A 21 -3.11 9.27 13.83
C ASP A 21 -3.10 7.80 13.42
N ALA A 22 -3.25 6.88 14.39
CA ALA A 22 -3.28 5.45 14.10
C ALA A 22 -4.51 5.07 13.25
N THR A 23 -5.64 5.72 13.50
CA THR A 23 -6.87 5.52 12.72
C THR A 23 -6.68 6.03 11.30
N ALA A 24 -6.19 7.25 11.13
CA ALA A 24 -5.93 7.83 9.83
C ALA A 24 -4.93 6.98 9.02
N CYS A 25 -3.88 6.47 9.66
CA CYS A 25 -2.92 5.56 9.03
C CYS A 25 -3.55 4.24 8.58
N LYS A 26 -4.39 3.61 9.41
CA LYS A 26 -5.13 2.39 9.03
C LYS A 26 -6.04 2.65 7.83
N TRP A 27 -6.71 3.81 7.78
CA TRP A 27 -7.56 4.19 6.66
C TRP A 27 -6.78 4.42 5.36
N ALA A 28 -5.62 5.09 5.43
CA ALA A 28 -4.73 5.27 4.29
C ALA A 28 -4.18 3.92 3.78
N ALA A 29 -3.75 3.04 4.70
CA ALA A 29 -3.26 1.71 4.37
C ALA A 29 -4.35 0.84 3.72
N LEU A 30 -5.57 0.84 4.27
CA LEU A 30 -6.72 0.14 3.68
C LEU A 30 -7.00 0.64 2.26
N SER A 31 -7.00 1.96 2.06
CA SER A 31 -7.20 2.56 0.74
C SER A 31 -6.10 2.15 -0.24
N ALA A 32 -4.85 2.00 0.23
CA ALA A 32 -3.74 1.53 -0.59
C ALA A 32 -3.93 0.06 -1.00
N LEU A 33 -4.35 -0.80 -0.06
CA LEU A 33 -4.66 -2.22 -0.31
C LEU A 33 -5.80 -2.40 -1.32
N ILE A 34 -6.87 -1.61 -1.22
CA ILE A 34 -7.97 -1.63 -2.19
C ILE A 34 -7.46 -1.28 -3.60
N ALA A 35 -6.64 -0.24 -3.72
CA ALA A 35 -6.05 0.11 -5.01
C ALA A 35 -5.15 -0.99 -5.58
N PHE A 36 -4.38 -1.67 -4.74
CA PHE A 36 -3.63 -2.85 -5.18
C PHE A 36 -4.55 -3.98 -5.65
N GLN A 37 -5.64 -4.24 -4.93
CA GLN A 37 -6.61 -5.26 -5.32
C GLN A 37 -7.23 -4.94 -6.70
N ASP A 38 -7.64 -3.70 -6.93
CA ASP A 38 -8.26 -3.30 -8.20
C ASP A 38 -7.27 -3.37 -9.36
N SER A 39 -6.04 -2.86 -9.17
CA SER A 39 -4.97 -2.99 -10.15
C SER A 39 -4.57 -4.45 -10.41
N ALA A 40 -4.57 -5.30 -9.38
CA ALA A 40 -4.33 -6.73 -9.53
C ALA A 40 -5.39 -7.37 -10.43
N LYS A 41 -6.67 -7.09 -10.19
CA LYS A 41 -7.79 -7.57 -11.03
C LYS A 41 -7.65 -7.09 -12.47
N GLN A 42 -7.32 -5.81 -12.68
CA GLN A 42 -7.10 -5.25 -14.04
C GLN A 42 -5.96 -5.94 -14.78
N LYS A 43 -4.90 -6.34 -14.08
CA LYS A 43 -3.74 -7.05 -14.64
C LYS A 43 -3.93 -8.57 -14.71
N GLY A 44 -5.07 -9.10 -14.27
CA GLY A 44 -5.31 -10.55 -14.20
C GLY A 44 -4.48 -11.29 -13.14
N ALA A 45 -3.98 -10.57 -12.14
CA ALA A 45 -3.34 -11.08 -10.94
C ALA A 45 -4.39 -11.42 -9.86
N ASN A 46 -4.10 -12.42 -9.03
CA ASN A 46 -4.95 -12.80 -7.90
C ASN A 46 -4.27 -12.57 -6.54
N ALA A 47 -2.99 -12.24 -6.52
CA ALA A 47 -2.21 -12.00 -5.32
C ALA A 47 -1.34 -10.75 -5.46
N VAL A 48 -1.09 -10.08 -4.34
CA VAL A 48 -0.10 -9.00 -4.22
C VAL A 48 0.94 -9.49 -3.23
N VAL A 49 2.19 -9.63 -3.67
CA VAL A 49 3.32 -10.15 -2.89
C VAL A 49 4.41 -9.08 -2.77
N ASP A 50 5.36 -9.29 -1.85
CA ASP A 50 6.45 -8.34 -1.58
C ASP A 50 5.91 -6.93 -1.29
N LEU A 51 4.86 -6.83 -0.46
CA LEU A 51 4.30 -5.56 -0.02
C LEU A 51 5.27 -4.93 0.99
N HIS A 52 5.75 -3.73 0.70
CA HIS A 52 6.69 -3.01 1.54
C HIS A 52 6.44 -1.50 1.47
N SER A 53 6.95 -0.75 2.44
CA SER A 53 6.83 0.71 2.43
C SER A 53 7.77 1.31 1.39
N PHE A 54 7.29 2.29 0.63
CA PHE A 54 8.06 2.93 -0.44
C PHE A 54 7.93 4.44 -0.34
N TYR A 55 8.75 5.06 0.50
CA TYR A 55 8.71 6.48 0.76
C TYR A 55 9.94 7.19 0.18
N LYS A 56 9.74 8.31 -0.51
CA LYS A 56 10.82 9.11 -1.16
C LYS A 56 11.83 8.29 -1.98
N ARG A 57 11.35 7.31 -2.75
CA ARG A 57 12.17 6.37 -3.55
C ARG A 57 13.02 5.38 -2.74
N ASN A 58 12.84 5.32 -1.41
CA ASN A 58 13.45 4.31 -0.57
C ASN A 58 12.42 3.21 -0.27
N ALA A 59 12.77 1.98 -0.66
CA ALA A 59 12.01 0.79 -0.31
C ALA A 59 12.42 0.33 1.10
N VAL A 60 11.54 0.51 2.07
CA VAL A 60 11.68 -0.01 3.42
C VAL A 60 10.93 -1.33 3.50
N LYS A 61 11.69 -2.43 3.44
CA LYS A 61 11.18 -3.79 3.57
C LYS A 61 11.16 -4.19 5.04
N ASP A 62 10.12 -3.78 5.74
CA ASP A 62 9.84 -4.24 7.09
C ASP A 62 8.62 -5.20 7.06
N PRO A 63 8.77 -6.46 7.52
CA PRO A 63 7.69 -7.43 7.52
C PRO A 63 6.63 -7.20 8.62
N ALA A 64 6.96 -6.42 9.65
CA ALA A 64 6.09 -6.16 10.79
C ALA A 64 5.49 -4.75 10.77
N ASN A 65 6.22 -3.77 10.23
CA ASN A 65 5.84 -2.36 10.26
C ASN A 65 5.64 -1.78 8.87
N PHE A 66 4.74 -0.79 8.78
CA PHE A 66 4.60 0.04 7.59
C PHE A 66 4.79 1.51 7.96
N GLU A 67 5.34 2.29 7.02
CA GLU A 67 5.58 3.70 7.22
C GLU A 67 4.32 4.49 6.87
N CYS A 68 3.77 5.16 7.88
CA CYS A 68 2.68 6.11 7.73
C CYS A 68 3.14 7.50 8.11
N HIS A 69 2.77 8.47 7.28
CA HIS A 69 2.99 9.88 7.50
C HIS A 69 1.67 10.52 7.91
N ALA A 70 1.37 10.50 9.21
CA ALA A 70 0.28 11.27 9.78
C ALA A 70 0.71 12.74 9.91
N GLY A 71 0.09 13.62 9.13
CA GLY A 71 0.22 15.07 9.31
C GLY A 71 -1.06 15.64 9.92
N ASN A 72 -0.98 16.88 10.43
CA ASN A 72 -2.09 17.56 11.14
C ASN A 72 -3.45 17.57 10.40
N ILE A 73 -3.45 17.43 9.07
CA ILE A 73 -4.65 17.48 8.23
C ILE A 73 -4.86 16.18 7.44
N MET A 74 -3.78 15.49 7.06
CA MET A 74 -3.84 14.30 6.21
C MET A 74 -2.82 13.27 6.66
N ALA A 75 -3.24 12.00 6.67
CA ALA A 75 -2.34 10.87 6.80
C ALA A 75 -2.11 10.21 5.44
N GLY A 76 -0.85 9.89 5.13
CA GLY A 76 -0.45 9.26 3.88
C GLY A 76 0.36 8.00 4.11
N VAL A 77 0.11 6.99 3.29
CA VAL A 77 0.87 5.73 3.27
C VAL A 77 1.31 5.47 1.84
N ALA A 78 2.60 5.19 1.68
CA ALA A 78 3.19 4.83 0.40
C ALA A 78 3.68 3.38 0.49
N LEU A 79 3.01 2.49 -0.23
CA LEU A 79 3.35 1.08 -0.29
C LEU A 79 3.73 0.73 -1.72
N LYS A 80 4.65 -0.20 -1.86
CA LYS A 80 4.98 -0.86 -3.11
C LYS A 80 4.64 -2.33 -2.99
N GLY A 81 3.99 -2.87 -4.01
CA GLY A 81 3.58 -4.27 -4.08
C GLY A 81 3.83 -4.84 -5.45
N THR A 82 4.09 -6.14 -5.51
CA THR A 82 4.27 -6.87 -6.77
C THR A 82 3.05 -7.74 -7.02
N TYR A 83 2.42 -7.58 -8.18
CA TYR A 83 1.31 -8.45 -8.59
C TYR A 83 1.83 -9.83 -8.95
N ALA A 84 1.18 -10.85 -8.41
CA ALA A 84 1.49 -12.23 -8.71
C ALA A 84 0.20 -12.99 -9.04
N LYS A 85 0.36 -13.99 -9.90
CA LYS A 85 -0.66 -15.02 -10.13
C LYS A 85 -0.22 -16.29 -9.45
N THR A 86 -0.80 -16.60 -8.29
CA THR A 86 -0.62 -17.88 -7.62
C THR A 86 -1.62 -18.88 -8.21
N LYS A 87 -1.18 -20.11 -8.46
CA LYS A 87 -2.03 -21.17 -9.02
C LYS A 87 -3.07 -21.63 -8.00
#